data_AF-A0A0Q8SKZ1-F1
#
_entry.id   AF-A0A0Q8SKZ1-F1
#
_cell.length_a   1.000
_cell.length_b   1.000
_cell.length_c   1.000
_cell.angle_alpha   90.00
_cell.angle_beta   90.00
_cell.angle_gamma   90.00
#
_symmetry.space_group_name_H-M   'P 1'
#
loop_
_entity.id
_entity.type
_entity.pdbx_description
1 polymer ?
#
loop_
_entity_poly.entity_id
_entity_poly.type
_entity_poly.pdbx_seq_one_letter_code
_entity_poly.pdbx_strand_id
1 'polypeptide(L)'
;MARESLRLRALQSVKARSMVVVAAVVAAICFGFTTPVWRVLAWMFPVLLMAQINAVLSARALAALDTSDAAALTEQQTHHWWITVANQTLMGVTVWWIGYGSAGGSATFATALQLIYLGGALVNASTHPPTFIAGAWINLAFAALFWLTQGGTNGLPLALALFGVGLVIAASSRQTAQAFRDSLQIRFENADLLRQLGEEKQVAEEANAAKSRFLAAASHDLRQPLHALLVFSSLLHRHETPQTSQLIAHIRDAAGSLDKLFSGLLDLSKLETGSIVPQMQALNIAAMVRDLVKEFQPRCTAKGISMEAEGADEAWVLSDAFLLERILRNLVDNAVKYTNEGGVVVSVLAQESVVQLQVRDTGIGIARESQARVFEEYFQVGNPSRDPGQGSGLGLAIVRRLANLLGLEMGMRSDAGRGTAFTLVLPQAPIFENMGMGAVSAPAQPALTTAVDVWLVEDHALVRMATTQALESWGCKVTQWEGMPPDAAMNAITTPPHALIADYRLAGDASGLDVAQRLRSRWPGLPVAIITGDPGINLHEVERLGNIAMWQKPVLPSLLIDWLAELSEQAVVPAPAQVD
;
A
#
# COMPACT_ATOMS: atom_id res chain seq x y z
N MET A 1 -13.64 -34.92 -3.11
CA MET A 1 -13.62 -35.74 -4.35
C MET A 1 -14.95 -36.44 -4.68
N ALA A 2 -15.41 -37.46 -3.94
CA ALA A 2 -16.62 -38.22 -4.32
C ALA A 2 -17.90 -37.38 -4.45
N ARG A 3 -18.11 -36.45 -3.51
CA ARG A 3 -19.23 -35.49 -3.50
C ARG A 3 -19.18 -34.58 -4.74
N GLU A 4 -18.01 -34.04 -5.07
CA GLU A 4 -17.83 -33.10 -6.16
C GLU A 4 -17.95 -33.75 -7.55
N SER A 5 -17.44 -34.99 -7.68
CA SER A 5 -17.67 -35.83 -8.86
C SER A 5 -19.18 -36.07 -9.09
N LEU A 6 -19.92 -36.41 -8.02
CA LEU A 6 -21.37 -36.60 -8.09
C LEU A 6 -22.10 -35.29 -8.44
N ARG A 7 -21.67 -34.15 -7.86
CA ARG A 7 -22.21 -32.81 -8.14
C ARG A 7 -22.16 -32.49 -9.63
N LEU A 8 -21.00 -32.68 -10.24
CA LEU A 8 -20.78 -32.36 -11.64
C LEU A 8 -21.56 -33.30 -12.57
N ARG A 9 -21.58 -34.60 -12.27
CA ARG A 9 -22.38 -35.58 -13.04
C ARG A 9 -23.88 -35.29 -12.97
N ALA A 10 -24.38 -34.93 -11.78
CA ALA A 10 -25.79 -34.57 -11.60
C ALA A 10 -26.15 -33.30 -12.40
N LEU A 11 -25.30 -32.26 -12.34
CA LEU A 11 -25.47 -31.03 -13.12
C LEU A 11 -25.48 -31.29 -14.64
N GLN A 12 -24.55 -32.09 -15.13
CA GLN A 12 -24.49 -32.46 -16.54
C GLN A 12 -25.71 -33.30 -16.97
N SER A 13 -26.18 -34.21 -16.12
CA SER A 13 -27.36 -35.03 -16.39
C SER A 13 -28.65 -34.22 -16.46
N VAL A 14 -28.80 -33.18 -15.62
CA VAL A 14 -29.92 -32.24 -15.69
C VAL A 14 -29.90 -31.46 -17.00
N LYS A 15 -28.72 -30.97 -17.43
CA LYS A 15 -28.56 -30.25 -18.70
C LYS A 15 -28.76 -31.16 -19.92
N ALA A 16 -28.36 -32.43 -19.84
CA ALA A 16 -28.45 -33.37 -20.95
C ALA A 16 -29.90 -33.67 -21.37
N ARG A 17 -30.90 -33.45 -20.50
CA ARG A 17 -32.32 -33.65 -20.83
C ARG A 17 -32.73 -32.92 -22.10
N SER A 18 -32.38 -31.64 -22.25
CA SER A 18 -32.75 -30.86 -23.43
C SER A 18 -32.07 -31.37 -24.69
N MET A 19 -30.81 -31.80 -24.59
CA MET A 19 -30.07 -32.42 -25.70
C MET A 19 -30.72 -33.73 -26.16
N VAL A 20 -31.19 -34.57 -25.23
CA VAL A 20 -31.89 -35.82 -25.59
C VAL A 20 -33.22 -35.54 -26.29
N VAL A 21 -33.96 -34.51 -25.85
CA VAL A 21 -35.20 -34.09 -26.54
C VAL A 21 -34.91 -33.66 -27.98
N VAL A 22 -33.89 -32.82 -28.19
CA VAL A 22 -33.48 -32.38 -29.54
C VAL A 22 -33.06 -33.58 -30.39
N ALA A 23 -32.23 -34.47 -29.84
CA ALA A 23 -31.79 -35.67 -30.55
C ALA A 23 -32.95 -36.61 -30.91
N ALA A 24 -33.94 -36.76 -30.02
CA ALA A 24 -35.14 -37.57 -30.27
C ALA A 24 -36.01 -36.98 -31.39
N VAL A 25 -36.17 -35.65 -31.44
CA VAL A 25 -36.90 -34.97 -32.53
C VAL A 25 -36.18 -35.15 -33.86
N VAL A 26 -34.86 -34.94 -33.89
CA VAL A 26 -34.06 -35.16 -35.10
C VAL A 26 -34.17 -36.62 -35.57
N ALA A 27 -34.06 -37.57 -34.64
CA ALA A 27 -34.24 -39.00 -34.94
C ALA A 27 -35.63 -39.29 -35.51
N ALA A 28 -36.69 -38.71 -34.94
CA ALA A 28 -38.05 -38.90 -35.43
C ALA A 28 -38.24 -38.37 -36.86
N ILE A 29 -37.61 -37.25 -37.20
CA ILE A 29 -37.60 -36.70 -38.58
C ILE A 29 -36.84 -37.65 -39.52
N CYS A 30 -35.65 -38.10 -39.12
CA CYS A 30 -34.83 -39.00 -39.94
C CYS A 30 -35.51 -40.36 -40.21
N PHE A 31 -36.19 -40.93 -39.21
CA PHE A 31 -36.88 -42.21 -39.35
C PHE A 31 -38.30 -42.11 -39.91
N GLY A 32 -38.94 -40.93 -39.82
CA GLY A 32 -40.33 -40.74 -40.24
C GLY A 32 -40.58 -41.02 -41.72
N PHE A 33 -39.54 -40.95 -42.56
CA PHE A 33 -39.62 -41.27 -43.99
C PHE A 33 -39.40 -42.75 -44.32
N THR A 34 -38.77 -43.52 -43.41
CA THR A 34 -38.31 -44.89 -43.69
C THR A 34 -38.95 -45.93 -42.79
N THR A 35 -39.56 -45.52 -41.67
CA THR A 35 -40.06 -46.38 -40.62
C THR A 35 -41.49 -45.98 -40.24
N PRO A 36 -42.41 -46.94 -40.01
CA PRO A 36 -43.78 -46.62 -39.59
C PRO A 36 -43.79 -45.73 -38.33
N VAL A 37 -44.62 -44.69 -38.35
CA VAL A 37 -44.71 -43.67 -37.29
C VAL A 37 -44.89 -44.30 -35.90
N TRP A 38 -45.71 -45.34 -35.78
CA TRP A 38 -45.94 -46.00 -34.49
C TRP A 38 -44.66 -46.63 -33.91
N ARG A 39 -43.74 -47.15 -34.74
CA ARG A 39 -42.46 -47.72 -34.26
C ARG A 39 -41.54 -46.63 -33.73
N VAL A 40 -41.50 -45.49 -34.43
CA VAL A 40 -40.72 -44.31 -34.02
C VAL A 40 -41.25 -43.76 -32.70
N LEU A 41 -42.58 -43.61 -32.56
CA LEU A 41 -43.20 -43.16 -31.32
C LEU A 41 -42.99 -44.15 -30.16
N ALA A 42 -43.12 -45.45 -30.42
CA ALA A 42 -42.88 -46.50 -29.43
C ALA A 42 -41.43 -46.57 -28.95
N TRP A 43 -40.45 -46.15 -29.77
CA TRP A 43 -39.05 -46.00 -29.37
C TRP A 43 -38.80 -44.67 -28.64
N MET A 44 -39.35 -43.57 -29.16
CA MET A 44 -39.10 -42.22 -28.65
C MET A 44 -39.64 -42.03 -27.23
N PHE A 45 -40.81 -42.60 -26.92
CA PHE A 45 -41.43 -42.44 -25.60
C PHE A 45 -40.56 -42.99 -24.44
N PRO A 46 -40.09 -44.26 -24.46
CA PRO A 46 -39.17 -44.78 -23.45
C PRO A 46 -37.88 -43.95 -23.30
N VAL A 47 -37.31 -43.48 -24.41
CA VAL A 47 -36.07 -42.68 -24.41
C VAL A 47 -36.28 -41.35 -23.68
N LEU A 48 -37.34 -40.64 -24.01
CA LEU A 48 -37.68 -39.36 -23.36
C LEU A 48 -38.06 -39.55 -21.90
N LEU A 49 -38.81 -40.61 -21.58
CA LEU A 49 -39.18 -40.95 -20.20
C LEU A 49 -37.94 -41.23 -19.37
N MET A 50 -36.99 -42.02 -19.89
CA MET A 50 -35.76 -42.35 -19.18
C MET A 50 -34.86 -41.13 -18.96
N ALA A 51 -34.74 -40.26 -19.97
CA ALA A 51 -34.03 -38.98 -19.83
C ALA A 51 -34.67 -38.09 -18.75
N GLN A 52 -36.00 -38.08 -18.67
CA GLN A 52 -36.73 -37.33 -17.66
C GLN A 52 -36.53 -37.90 -16.25
N ILE A 53 -36.60 -39.22 -16.09
CA ILE A 53 -36.32 -39.89 -14.82
C ILE A 53 -34.89 -39.57 -14.35
N ASN A 54 -33.90 -39.69 -15.25
CA ASN A 54 -32.52 -39.38 -14.93
C ASN A 54 -32.35 -37.93 -14.46
N ALA A 55 -32.94 -36.96 -15.18
CA ALA A 55 -32.87 -35.55 -14.80
C ALA A 55 -33.49 -35.26 -13.44
N VAL A 56 -34.64 -35.86 -13.12
CA VAL A 56 -35.31 -35.69 -11.82
C VAL A 56 -34.49 -36.29 -10.69
N LEU A 57 -33.95 -37.50 -10.88
CA LEU A 57 -33.12 -38.16 -9.87
C LEU A 57 -31.80 -37.42 -9.64
N SER A 58 -31.16 -36.94 -10.70
CA SER A 58 -29.97 -36.10 -10.60
C SER A 58 -30.25 -34.76 -9.91
N ALA A 59 -31.38 -34.11 -10.20
CA ALA A 59 -31.77 -32.87 -9.51
C ALA A 59 -32.01 -33.10 -8.00
N ARG A 60 -32.67 -34.20 -7.63
CA ARG A 60 -32.86 -34.60 -6.23
C ARG A 60 -31.53 -34.89 -5.52
N ALA A 61 -30.64 -35.62 -6.18
CA ALA A 61 -29.31 -35.90 -5.65
C ALA A 61 -28.50 -34.62 -5.43
N LEU A 62 -28.59 -33.65 -6.36
CA LEU A 62 -27.92 -32.36 -6.24
C LEU A 62 -28.45 -31.53 -5.05
N ALA A 63 -29.76 -31.55 -4.82
CA ALA A 63 -30.39 -30.84 -3.69
C ALA A 63 -30.00 -31.45 -2.33
N ALA A 64 -29.81 -32.76 -2.26
CA ALA A 64 -29.42 -33.46 -1.04
C ALA A 64 -27.90 -33.58 -0.84
N LEU A 65 -27.09 -33.08 -1.78
CA LEU A 65 -25.68 -33.43 -1.91
C LEU A 65 -24.80 -32.93 -0.75
N ASP A 66 -25.09 -31.72 -0.27
CA ASP A 66 -24.32 -31.07 0.80
C ASP A 66 -24.68 -31.63 2.18
N THR A 67 -25.88 -32.21 2.34
CA THR A 67 -26.36 -32.85 3.58
C THR A 67 -26.18 -34.37 3.59
N SER A 68 -25.66 -34.97 2.52
CA SER A 68 -25.52 -36.42 2.40
C SER A 68 -24.25 -36.95 3.06
N ASP A 69 -24.41 -37.96 3.91
CA ASP A 69 -23.34 -38.76 4.48
C ASP A 69 -22.74 -39.75 3.48
N ALA A 70 -21.63 -40.39 3.84
CA ALA A 70 -20.90 -41.30 2.95
C ALA A 70 -21.75 -42.48 2.43
N ALA A 71 -22.63 -43.04 3.27
CA ALA A 71 -23.53 -44.11 2.87
C ALA A 71 -24.56 -43.63 1.82
N ALA A 72 -25.17 -42.46 2.05
CA ALA A 72 -26.12 -41.85 1.12
C ALA A 72 -25.47 -41.48 -0.22
N LEU A 73 -24.23 -40.98 -0.20
CA LEU A 73 -23.46 -40.71 -1.43
C LEU A 73 -23.19 -41.99 -2.23
N THR A 74 -22.90 -43.10 -1.55
CA THR A 74 -22.65 -44.40 -2.19
C THR A 74 -23.93 -44.97 -2.80
N GLU A 75 -25.06 -44.84 -2.11
CA GLU A 75 -26.38 -45.21 -2.63
C GLU A 75 -26.74 -44.38 -3.87
N GLN A 76 -26.57 -43.05 -3.79
CA GLN A 76 -26.81 -42.15 -4.93
C GLN A 76 -25.91 -42.50 -6.13
N GLN A 77 -24.64 -42.85 -5.92
CA GLN A 77 -23.76 -43.32 -6.98
C GLN A 77 -24.26 -44.62 -7.62
N THR A 78 -24.76 -45.55 -6.80
CA THR A 78 -25.31 -46.84 -7.26
C THR A 78 -26.56 -46.64 -8.11
N HIS A 79 -27.46 -45.73 -7.73
CA HIS A 79 -28.61 -45.35 -8.56
C HIS A 79 -28.18 -44.77 -9.92
N HIS A 80 -27.22 -43.85 -9.94
CA HIS A 80 -26.71 -43.28 -11.20
C HIS A 80 -26.01 -44.33 -12.08
N TRP A 81 -25.41 -45.36 -11.49
CA TRP A 81 -24.87 -46.48 -12.25
C TRP A 81 -25.98 -47.26 -12.97
N TRP A 82 -27.00 -47.72 -12.25
CA TRP A 82 -28.09 -48.48 -12.84
C TRP A 82 -28.85 -47.71 -13.92
N ILE A 83 -29.07 -46.41 -13.70
CA ILE A 83 -29.68 -45.54 -14.73
C ILE A 83 -28.81 -45.47 -15.98
N THR A 84 -27.48 -45.37 -15.83
CA THR A 84 -26.56 -45.34 -16.97
C THR A 84 -26.62 -46.65 -17.75
N VAL A 85 -26.59 -47.79 -17.07
CA VAL A 85 -26.68 -49.11 -17.72
C VAL A 85 -28.02 -49.29 -18.45
N ALA A 86 -29.12 -48.93 -17.80
CA ALA A 86 -30.45 -49.04 -18.38
C ALA A 86 -30.62 -48.11 -19.61
N ASN A 87 -30.10 -46.89 -19.54
CA ASN A 87 -30.10 -45.95 -20.66
C ASN A 87 -29.25 -46.47 -21.84
N GLN A 88 -28.06 -47.02 -21.56
CA GLN A 88 -27.21 -47.62 -22.59
C GLN A 88 -27.83 -48.86 -23.23
N THR A 89 -28.52 -49.68 -22.44
CA THR A 89 -29.27 -50.85 -22.91
C THR A 89 -30.41 -50.43 -23.83
N LEU A 90 -31.22 -49.45 -23.41
CA LEU A 90 -32.32 -48.91 -24.21
C LEU A 90 -31.83 -48.39 -25.58
N MET A 91 -30.70 -47.67 -25.57
CA MET A 91 -30.08 -47.19 -26.80
C MET A 91 -29.54 -48.30 -27.68
N GLY A 92 -28.98 -49.38 -27.10
CA GLY A 92 -28.47 -50.52 -27.87
C GLY A 92 -29.57 -51.33 -28.57
N VAL A 93 -30.75 -51.43 -27.94
CA VAL A 93 -31.93 -52.10 -28.53
C VAL A 93 -32.54 -51.30 -29.69
N THR A 94 -32.21 -50.01 -29.85
CA THR A 94 -32.71 -49.15 -30.93
C THR A 94 -32.51 -49.76 -32.32
N VAL A 95 -31.34 -50.36 -32.59
CA VAL A 95 -31.05 -50.97 -33.90
C VAL A 95 -31.94 -52.19 -34.15
N TRP A 96 -32.22 -52.98 -33.11
CA TRP A 96 -33.15 -54.10 -33.19
C TRP A 96 -34.58 -53.67 -33.44
N TRP A 97 -35.02 -52.54 -32.86
CA TRP A 97 -36.40 -52.08 -33.01
C TRP A 97 -36.65 -51.36 -34.34
N ILE A 98 -35.80 -50.38 -34.66
CA ILE A 98 -35.95 -49.53 -35.83
C ILE A 98 -35.46 -50.25 -37.10
N GLY A 99 -34.40 -51.05 -36.99
CA GLY A 99 -33.81 -51.77 -38.12
C GLY A 99 -34.51 -53.09 -38.49
N TYR A 100 -35.51 -53.53 -37.72
CA TYR A 100 -36.18 -54.82 -37.96
C TYR A 100 -36.92 -54.87 -39.29
N GLY A 101 -36.52 -55.82 -40.16
CA GLY A 101 -37.13 -56.07 -41.46
C GLY A 101 -36.62 -55.16 -42.58
N SER A 102 -35.63 -54.30 -42.33
CA SER A 102 -34.99 -53.45 -43.35
C SER A 102 -33.49 -53.75 -43.43
N ALA A 103 -33.09 -54.65 -44.33
CA ALA A 103 -31.67 -54.93 -44.58
C ALA A 103 -31.02 -53.75 -45.30
N GLY A 104 -30.44 -52.81 -44.54
CA GLY A 104 -29.56 -51.76 -45.06
C GLY A 104 -29.84 -50.37 -44.47
N GLY A 105 -30.89 -49.68 -44.95
CA GLY A 105 -31.11 -48.25 -44.69
C GLY A 105 -31.35 -47.89 -43.22
N SER A 106 -32.51 -48.25 -42.67
CA SER A 106 -32.91 -47.82 -41.32
C SER A 106 -32.01 -48.36 -40.21
N ALA A 107 -31.45 -49.57 -40.39
CA ALA A 107 -30.48 -50.15 -39.45
C ALA A 107 -29.14 -49.40 -39.41
N THR A 108 -28.64 -48.95 -40.56
CA THR A 108 -27.41 -48.12 -40.63
C THR A 108 -27.62 -46.77 -39.96
N PHE A 109 -28.76 -46.12 -40.22
CA PHE A 109 -29.11 -44.86 -39.55
C PHE A 109 -29.28 -45.03 -38.03
N ALA A 110 -29.93 -46.10 -37.57
CA ALA A 110 -30.05 -46.42 -36.16
C ALA A 110 -28.68 -46.65 -35.49
N THR A 111 -27.77 -47.35 -36.17
CA THR A 111 -26.40 -47.59 -35.69
C THR A 111 -25.62 -46.27 -35.61
N ALA A 112 -25.73 -45.40 -36.63
CA ALA A 112 -25.08 -44.09 -36.64
C ALA A 112 -25.59 -43.19 -35.51
N LEU A 113 -26.91 -43.13 -35.28
CA LEU A 113 -27.52 -42.37 -34.19
C LEU A 113 -27.06 -42.88 -32.82
N GLN A 114 -26.96 -44.20 -32.64
CA GLN A 114 -26.44 -44.83 -31.43
C GLN A 114 -24.99 -44.41 -31.16
N LEU A 115 -24.13 -44.36 -32.20
CA LEU A 115 -22.74 -43.92 -32.06
C LEU A 115 -22.63 -42.44 -31.69
N ILE A 116 -23.46 -41.58 -32.30
CA ILE A 116 -23.55 -40.15 -31.95
C ILE A 116 -23.97 -39.98 -30.49
N TYR A 117 -25.01 -40.72 -30.08
CA TYR A 117 -25.46 -40.74 -28.69
C TYR A 117 -24.34 -41.18 -27.73
N LEU A 118 -23.62 -42.25 -28.08
CA LEU A 118 -22.55 -42.78 -27.24
C LEU A 118 -21.37 -41.79 -27.12
N GLY A 119 -21.05 -41.06 -28.19
CA GLY A 119 -20.08 -39.95 -28.17
C GLY A 119 -20.54 -38.79 -27.28
N GLY A 120 -21.82 -38.40 -27.34
CA GLY A 120 -22.36 -37.39 -26.42
C GLY A 120 -22.38 -37.86 -24.96
N ALA A 121 -22.69 -39.13 -24.73
CA ALA A 121 -22.69 -39.75 -23.40
C ALA A 121 -21.28 -39.84 -22.80
N LEU A 122 -20.23 -39.96 -23.61
CA LEU A 122 -18.83 -39.92 -23.15
C LEU A 122 -18.57 -38.64 -22.36
N VAL A 123 -18.97 -37.47 -22.85
CA VAL A 123 -18.72 -36.17 -22.18
C VAL A 123 -19.40 -36.05 -20.80
N ASN A 124 -20.56 -36.69 -20.63
CA ASN A 124 -21.38 -36.58 -19.42
C ASN A 124 -21.09 -37.71 -18.40
N ALA A 125 -20.83 -38.92 -18.88
CA ALA A 125 -20.74 -40.12 -18.05
C ALA A 125 -19.31 -40.67 -17.87
N SER A 126 -18.31 -40.16 -18.59
CA SER A 126 -16.91 -40.59 -18.43
C SER A 126 -16.30 -40.24 -17.08
N THR A 127 -16.95 -39.39 -16.28
CA THR A 127 -16.54 -39.04 -14.91
C THR A 127 -16.43 -40.27 -13.99
N HIS A 128 -17.06 -41.39 -14.36
CA HIS A 128 -16.89 -42.69 -13.71
C HIS A 128 -16.67 -43.81 -14.74
N PRO A 129 -15.42 -44.06 -15.17
CA PRO A 129 -15.12 -44.96 -16.29
C PRO A 129 -15.70 -46.37 -16.17
N PRO A 130 -15.66 -47.07 -15.02
CA PRO A 130 -16.13 -48.45 -14.95
C PRO A 130 -17.60 -48.60 -15.37
N THR A 131 -18.45 -47.65 -14.98
CA THR A 131 -19.89 -47.71 -15.20
C THR A 131 -20.25 -47.30 -16.62
N PHE A 132 -19.60 -46.27 -17.15
CA PHE A 132 -19.78 -45.86 -18.53
C PHE A 132 -19.25 -46.91 -19.53
N ILE A 133 -18.05 -47.45 -19.29
CA ILE A 133 -17.43 -48.47 -20.15
C ILE A 133 -18.29 -49.73 -20.20
N ALA A 134 -18.77 -50.21 -19.05
CA ALA A 134 -19.67 -51.38 -19.00
C ALA A 134 -20.96 -51.13 -19.81
N GLY A 135 -21.60 -49.97 -19.62
CA GLY A 135 -22.78 -49.60 -20.38
C GLY A 135 -22.52 -49.46 -21.88
N ALA A 136 -21.40 -48.84 -22.28
CA ALA A 136 -21.00 -48.68 -23.66
C ALA A 136 -20.79 -50.04 -24.37
N TRP A 137 -20.18 -51.00 -23.68
CA TRP A 137 -20.03 -52.35 -24.22
C TRP A 137 -21.36 -53.07 -24.39
N ILE A 138 -22.30 -52.94 -23.43
CA ILE A 138 -23.65 -53.49 -23.56
C ILE A 138 -24.34 -52.89 -24.81
N ASN A 139 -24.29 -51.57 -24.94
CA ASN A 139 -24.87 -50.82 -26.05
C ASN A 139 -24.32 -51.31 -27.41
N LEU A 140 -22.99 -51.34 -27.56
CA LEU A 140 -22.32 -51.77 -28.79
C LEU A 140 -22.52 -53.26 -29.09
N ALA A 141 -22.60 -54.11 -28.06
CA ALA A 141 -22.84 -55.54 -28.22
C ALA A 141 -24.22 -55.81 -28.84
N PHE A 142 -25.26 -55.08 -28.45
CA PHE A 142 -26.58 -55.20 -29.09
C PHE A 142 -26.53 -54.86 -30.59
N ALA A 143 -25.84 -53.78 -30.97
CA ALA A 143 -25.68 -53.40 -32.36
C ALA A 143 -24.83 -54.41 -33.15
N ALA A 144 -23.73 -54.89 -32.58
CA ALA A 144 -22.88 -55.90 -33.21
C ALA A 144 -23.65 -57.21 -33.45
N LEU A 145 -24.42 -57.67 -32.45
CA LEU A 145 -25.24 -58.87 -32.56
C LEU A 145 -26.34 -58.73 -33.62
N PHE A 146 -26.95 -57.55 -33.75
CA PHE A 146 -27.91 -57.29 -34.83
C PHE A 146 -27.27 -57.51 -36.20
N TRP A 147 -26.10 -56.90 -36.44
CA TRP A 147 -25.42 -57.01 -37.74
C TRP A 147 -24.91 -58.41 -38.05
N LEU A 148 -24.57 -59.21 -37.02
CA LEU A 148 -24.20 -60.61 -37.20
C LEU A 148 -25.39 -61.52 -37.54
N THR A 149 -26.60 -61.19 -37.08
CA THR A 149 -27.79 -62.04 -37.28
C THR A 149 -28.53 -61.78 -38.59
N GLN A 150 -28.43 -60.57 -39.17
CA GLN A 150 -29.15 -60.22 -40.41
C GLN A 150 -28.62 -60.89 -41.69
N GLY A 151 -27.41 -61.48 -41.65
CA GLY A 151 -26.77 -62.07 -42.82
C GLY A 151 -26.34 -61.03 -43.88
N GLY A 152 -25.40 -61.41 -44.75
CA GLY A 152 -24.83 -60.54 -45.80
C GLY A 152 -23.36 -60.20 -45.61
N THR A 153 -22.73 -59.59 -46.62
CA THR A 153 -21.27 -59.34 -46.67
C THR A 153 -20.80 -58.28 -45.67
N ASN A 154 -21.70 -57.44 -45.16
CA ASN A 154 -21.35 -56.28 -44.33
C ASN A 154 -21.45 -56.53 -42.82
N GLY A 155 -22.01 -57.66 -42.38
CA GLY A 155 -22.26 -57.93 -40.97
C GLY A 155 -20.99 -58.04 -40.11
N LEU A 156 -20.04 -58.89 -40.54
CA LEU A 156 -18.77 -59.07 -39.83
C LEU A 156 -17.90 -57.80 -39.83
N PRO A 157 -17.71 -57.07 -40.96
CA PRO A 157 -16.99 -55.80 -40.96
C PRO A 157 -17.58 -54.75 -40.00
N LEU A 158 -18.90 -54.61 -39.95
CA LEU A 158 -19.57 -53.66 -39.05
C LEU A 158 -19.42 -54.06 -37.57
N ALA A 159 -19.56 -55.35 -37.24
CA ALA A 159 -19.34 -55.83 -35.88
C ALA A 159 -17.90 -55.58 -35.40
N LEU A 160 -16.90 -55.81 -36.25
CA LEU A 160 -15.50 -55.49 -35.96
C LEU A 160 -15.28 -53.98 -35.80
N ALA A 161 -15.91 -53.15 -36.63
CA ALA A 161 -15.84 -51.70 -36.50
C ALA A 161 -16.43 -51.22 -35.17
N LEU A 162 -17.59 -51.74 -34.76
CA LEU A 162 -18.22 -51.43 -33.47
C LEU A 162 -17.35 -51.87 -32.29
N PHE A 163 -16.69 -53.02 -32.38
CA PHE A 163 -15.72 -53.44 -31.38
C PHE A 163 -14.52 -52.47 -31.29
N GLY A 164 -13.99 -52.03 -32.44
CA GLY A 164 -12.94 -51.01 -32.51
C GLY A 164 -13.37 -49.69 -31.86
N VAL A 165 -14.60 -49.23 -32.14
CA VAL A 165 -15.19 -48.04 -31.49
C VAL A 165 -15.30 -48.25 -29.97
N GLY A 166 -15.67 -49.44 -29.51
CA GLY A 166 -15.72 -49.76 -28.08
C GLY A 166 -14.35 -49.62 -27.39
N LEU A 167 -13.27 -50.06 -28.03
CA LEU A 167 -11.90 -49.87 -27.53
C LEU A 167 -11.53 -48.39 -27.45
N VAL A 168 -11.83 -47.61 -28.51
CA VAL A 168 -11.57 -46.16 -28.53
C VAL A 168 -12.34 -45.45 -27.42
N ILE A 169 -13.64 -45.74 -27.26
CA ILE A 169 -14.47 -45.11 -26.22
C ILE A 169 -14.01 -45.51 -24.82
N ALA A 170 -13.57 -46.75 -24.61
CA ALA A 170 -13.02 -47.17 -23.33
C ALA A 170 -11.71 -46.44 -23.00
N ALA A 171 -10.82 -46.27 -23.99
CA ALA A 171 -9.58 -45.51 -23.83
C ALA A 171 -9.87 -44.03 -23.55
N SER A 172 -10.72 -43.40 -24.37
CA SER A 172 -11.12 -42.00 -24.19
C SER A 172 -11.81 -41.77 -22.84
N SER A 173 -12.68 -42.68 -22.39
CA SER A 173 -13.32 -42.55 -21.07
C SER A 173 -12.32 -42.57 -19.93
N ARG A 174 -11.28 -43.42 -20.00
CA ARG A 174 -10.22 -43.45 -18.99
C ARG A 174 -9.41 -42.15 -19.03
N GLN A 175 -9.07 -41.67 -20.22
CA GLN A 175 -8.33 -40.43 -20.42
C GLN A 175 -9.08 -39.22 -19.85
N THR A 176 -10.38 -39.07 -20.18
CA THR A 176 -11.20 -37.97 -19.66
C THR A 176 -11.34 -38.01 -18.14
N ALA A 177 -11.48 -39.20 -17.55
CA ALA A 177 -11.54 -39.33 -16.09
C ALA A 177 -10.22 -39.00 -15.41
N GLN A 178 -9.08 -39.35 -16.02
CA GLN A 178 -7.78 -38.97 -15.50
C GLN A 178 -7.58 -37.46 -15.56
N ALA A 179 -7.81 -36.83 -16.71
CA ALA A 179 -7.73 -35.38 -16.86
C ALA A 179 -8.65 -34.65 -15.86
N PHE A 180 -9.84 -35.22 -15.59
CA PHE A 180 -10.75 -34.69 -14.59
C PHE A 180 -10.21 -34.79 -13.15
N ARG A 181 -9.62 -35.92 -12.76
CA ARG A 181 -8.99 -36.09 -11.44
C ARG A 181 -7.82 -35.12 -11.26
N ASP A 182 -6.96 -35.02 -12.27
CA ASP A 182 -5.80 -34.13 -12.24
C ASP A 182 -6.25 -32.67 -12.11
N SER A 183 -7.31 -32.27 -12.83
CA SER A 183 -7.88 -30.93 -12.71
C SER A 183 -8.45 -30.64 -11.33
N LEU A 184 -9.08 -31.61 -10.66
CA LEU A 184 -9.57 -31.43 -9.29
C LEU A 184 -8.42 -31.33 -8.30
N GLN A 185 -7.39 -32.18 -8.43
CA GLN A 185 -6.21 -32.16 -7.57
C GLN A 185 -5.50 -30.81 -7.64
N ILE A 186 -5.23 -30.31 -8.85
CA ILE A 186 -4.60 -28.99 -9.06
C ILE A 186 -5.44 -27.87 -8.43
N ARG A 187 -6.79 -27.95 -8.51
CA ARG A 187 -7.67 -26.94 -7.89
C ARG A 187 -7.55 -26.93 -6.37
N PHE A 188 -7.49 -28.10 -5.73
CA PHE A 188 -7.32 -28.20 -4.29
C PHE A 188 -5.92 -27.75 -3.85
N GLU A 189 -4.88 -28.21 -4.54
CA GLU A 189 -3.49 -27.80 -4.26
C GLU A 189 -3.33 -26.29 -4.40
N ASN A 190 -3.88 -25.68 -5.44
CA ASN A 190 -3.85 -24.22 -5.60
C ASN A 190 -4.63 -23.49 -4.50
N ALA A 191 -5.78 -24.02 -4.06
CA ALA A 191 -6.55 -23.41 -2.98
C ALA A 191 -5.78 -23.45 -1.65
N ASP A 192 -5.12 -24.57 -1.35
CA ASP A 192 -4.30 -24.73 -0.15
C ASP A 192 -3.06 -23.84 -0.19
N LEU A 193 -2.37 -23.77 -1.33
CA LEU A 193 -1.22 -22.88 -1.54
C LEU A 193 -1.60 -21.41 -1.39
N LEU A 194 -2.74 -20.99 -1.96
CA LEU A 194 -3.22 -19.61 -1.81
C LEU A 194 -3.55 -19.27 -0.36
N ARG A 195 -4.11 -20.22 0.41
CA ARG A 195 -4.37 -20.03 1.83
C ARG A 195 -3.06 -19.87 2.62
N GLN A 196 -2.09 -20.75 2.40
CA GLN A 196 -0.77 -20.66 3.06
C GLN A 196 -0.05 -19.36 2.72
N LEU A 197 -0.06 -18.95 1.45
CA LEU A 197 0.55 -17.69 1.02
C LEU A 197 -0.11 -16.48 1.69
N GLY A 198 -1.44 -16.51 1.85
CA GLY A 198 -2.18 -15.47 2.56
C GLY A 198 -1.77 -15.37 4.03
N GLU A 199 -1.66 -16.50 4.72
CA GLU A 199 -1.24 -16.59 6.12
C GLU A 199 0.21 -16.09 6.31
N GLU A 200 1.15 -16.54 5.49
CA GLU A 200 2.56 -16.11 5.57
C GLU A 200 2.72 -14.62 5.26
N LYS A 201 1.97 -14.11 4.27
CA LYS A 201 1.97 -12.68 3.93
C LYS A 201 1.50 -11.84 5.12
N GLN A 202 0.42 -12.24 5.78
CA GLN A 202 -0.10 -11.52 6.94
C GLN A 202 0.92 -11.48 8.09
N VAL A 203 1.57 -12.61 8.38
CA VAL A 203 2.63 -12.66 9.41
C VAL A 203 3.80 -11.73 9.06
N ALA A 204 4.22 -11.70 7.79
CA ALA A 204 5.28 -10.81 7.34
C ALA A 204 4.90 -9.32 7.46
N GLU A 205 3.67 -8.95 7.08
CA GLU A 205 3.16 -7.58 7.21
C GLU A 205 3.05 -7.14 8.67
N GLU A 206 2.52 -7.99 9.55
CA GLU A 206 2.44 -7.73 10.98
C GLU A 206 3.81 -7.58 11.62
N ALA A 207 4.76 -8.45 11.28
CA ALA A 207 6.15 -8.35 11.74
C ALA A 207 6.82 -7.06 11.26
N ASN A 208 6.59 -6.65 10.01
CA ASN A 208 7.15 -5.41 9.47
C ASN A 208 6.54 -4.17 10.14
N ALA A 209 5.23 -4.16 10.36
CA ALA A 209 4.56 -3.09 11.09
C ALA A 209 5.03 -3.00 12.55
N ALA A 210 5.22 -4.14 13.22
CA ALA A 210 5.75 -4.18 14.58
C ALA A 210 7.19 -3.67 14.65
N LYS A 211 8.05 -4.09 13.71
CA LYS A 211 9.43 -3.57 13.57
C LYS A 211 9.44 -2.06 13.35
N SER A 212 8.56 -1.55 12.50
CA SER A 212 8.44 -0.13 12.20
C SER A 212 8.01 0.69 13.42
N ARG A 213 6.99 0.22 14.16
CA ARG A 213 6.53 0.85 15.42
C ARG A 213 7.61 0.82 16.50
N PHE A 214 8.34 -0.30 16.62
CA PHE A 214 9.45 -0.41 17.57
C PHE A 214 10.56 0.60 17.27
N LEU A 215 10.98 0.71 16.00
CA LEU A 215 11.96 1.71 15.59
C LEU A 215 11.44 3.14 15.81
N ALA A 216 10.14 3.37 15.61
CA ALA A 216 9.51 4.66 15.85
C ALA A 216 9.58 5.09 17.32
N ALA A 217 9.19 4.19 18.24
CA ALA A 217 9.22 4.44 19.67
C ALA A 217 10.66 4.61 20.19
N ALA A 218 11.55 3.68 19.85
CA ALA A 218 12.95 3.74 20.30
C ALA A 218 13.65 5.04 19.89
N SER A 219 13.33 5.58 18.71
CA SER A 219 13.96 6.81 18.24
C SER A 219 13.40 8.07 18.91
N HIS A 220 12.12 8.06 19.31
CA HIS A 220 11.57 9.14 20.14
C HIS A 220 12.31 9.22 21.47
N ASP A 221 12.46 8.07 22.13
CA ASP A 221 13.12 7.94 23.42
C ASP A 221 14.62 8.26 23.35
N LEU A 222 15.25 8.12 22.17
CA LEU A 222 16.65 8.50 21.93
C LEU A 222 16.82 9.98 21.55
N ARG A 223 15.82 10.60 20.90
CA ARG A 223 15.83 12.04 20.55
C ARG A 223 15.75 12.92 21.81
N GLN A 224 14.98 12.52 22.82
CA GLN A 224 14.81 13.27 24.06
C GLN A 224 16.12 13.51 24.84
N PRO A 225 16.94 12.48 25.17
CA PRO A 225 18.21 12.70 25.86
C PRO A 225 19.21 13.47 25.00
N LEU A 226 19.14 13.30 23.67
CA LEU A 226 19.98 14.02 22.73
C LEU A 226 19.68 15.52 22.70
N HIS A 227 18.40 15.87 22.68
CA HIS A 227 17.92 17.24 22.81
C HIS A 227 18.40 17.88 24.12
N ALA A 228 18.24 17.17 25.24
CA ALA A 228 18.72 17.65 26.54
C ALA A 228 20.24 17.90 26.53
N LEU A 229 21.02 17.00 25.93
CA LEU A 229 22.48 17.13 25.79
C LEU A 229 22.87 18.36 24.94
N LEU A 230 22.14 18.63 23.85
CA LEU A 230 22.33 19.84 23.04
C LEU A 230 22.06 21.12 23.88
N VAL A 231 20.96 21.15 24.64
CA VAL A 231 20.63 22.29 25.50
C VAL A 231 21.68 22.48 26.60
N PHE A 232 22.08 21.43 27.31
CA PHE A 232 23.14 21.52 28.33
C PHE A 232 24.48 21.98 27.75
N SER A 233 24.82 21.54 26.54
CA SER A 233 26.03 22.03 25.85
C SER A 233 25.96 23.55 25.59
N SER A 234 24.78 24.08 25.26
CA SER A 234 24.60 25.52 25.01
C SER A 234 24.70 26.36 26.28
N LEU A 235 24.26 25.83 27.43
CA LEU A 235 24.34 26.51 28.73
C LEU A 235 25.78 26.64 29.24
N LEU A 236 26.65 25.68 28.92
CA LEU A 236 28.06 25.70 29.31
C LEU A 236 28.88 26.79 28.59
N HIS A 237 28.35 27.38 27.51
CA HIS A 237 29.01 28.45 26.74
C HIS A 237 29.07 29.80 27.50
N ARG A 238 28.39 29.91 28.65
CA ARG A 238 28.32 31.16 29.44
C ARG A 238 29.42 31.31 30.50
N HIS A 239 30.28 30.31 30.68
CA HIS A 239 31.41 30.36 31.61
C HIS A 239 32.68 29.83 30.94
N GLU A 240 33.39 30.66 30.16
CA GLU A 240 34.45 30.15 29.29
C GLU A 240 35.89 30.31 29.78
N THR A 241 36.63 29.20 29.66
CA THR A 241 38.03 29.14 29.21
C THR A 241 38.07 28.55 27.77
N PRO A 242 39.10 28.84 26.95
CA PRO A 242 39.15 28.44 25.53
C PRO A 242 39.05 26.94 25.26
N GLN A 243 39.56 26.08 26.17
CA GLN A 243 39.47 24.62 26.00
C GLN A 243 38.04 24.07 26.19
N THR A 244 37.24 24.71 27.04
CA THR A 244 35.87 24.28 27.34
C THR A 244 34.92 24.56 26.17
N SER A 245 35.14 25.68 25.47
CA SER A 245 34.39 26.07 24.27
C SER A 245 34.51 25.05 23.13
N GLN A 246 35.73 24.55 22.88
CA GLN A 246 35.97 23.54 21.85
C GLN A 246 35.32 22.19 22.18
N LEU A 247 35.38 21.76 23.45
CA LEU A 247 34.77 20.50 23.87
C LEU A 247 33.24 20.55 23.77
N ILE A 248 32.63 21.69 24.12
CA ILE A 248 31.19 21.95 23.96
C ILE A 248 30.78 21.89 22.48
N ALA A 249 31.59 22.48 21.58
CA ALA A 249 31.33 22.42 20.15
C ALA A 249 31.35 20.97 19.63
N HIS A 250 32.32 20.16 20.05
CA HIS A 250 32.39 18.74 19.68
C HIS A 250 31.19 17.93 20.20
N ILE A 251 30.73 18.20 21.43
CA ILE A 251 29.54 17.57 22.00
C ILE A 251 28.29 17.92 21.17
N ARG A 252 28.17 19.19 20.76
CA ARG A 252 27.07 19.68 19.92
C ARG A 252 27.05 19.04 18.53
N ASP A 253 28.21 18.91 17.90
CA ASP A 253 28.34 18.30 16.57
C ASP A 253 28.01 16.80 16.61
N ALA A 254 28.51 16.09 17.63
CA ALA A 254 28.20 14.68 17.83
C ALA A 254 26.70 14.46 18.08
N ALA A 255 26.08 15.34 18.87
CA ALA A 255 24.68 15.26 19.17
C ALA A 255 23.78 15.59 17.97
N GLY A 256 24.12 16.63 17.21
CA GLY A 256 23.42 16.94 15.95
C GLY A 256 23.56 15.82 14.91
N SER A 257 24.69 15.12 14.87
CA SER A 257 24.92 13.99 13.97
C SER A 257 24.06 12.77 14.32
N LEU A 258 23.94 12.46 15.62
CA LEU A 258 23.03 11.42 16.11
C LEU A 258 21.57 11.76 15.78
N ASP A 259 21.17 13.03 15.88
CA ASP A 259 19.79 13.44 15.64
C ASP A 259 19.41 13.26 14.17
N LYS A 260 20.32 13.66 13.26
CA LYS A 260 20.16 13.43 11.81
C LYS A 260 20.04 11.95 11.47
N LEU A 261 20.82 11.08 12.14
CA LEU A 261 20.75 9.63 11.95
C LEU A 261 19.40 9.06 12.40
N PHE A 262 18.94 9.40 13.60
CA PHE A 262 17.66 8.91 14.13
C PHE A 262 16.48 9.46 13.35
N SER A 263 16.46 10.76 13.07
CA SER A 263 15.39 11.39 12.30
C SER A 263 15.32 10.87 10.87
N GLY A 264 16.45 10.49 10.26
CA GLY A 264 16.48 9.83 8.95
C GLY A 264 15.94 8.40 8.97
N LEU A 265 16.30 7.60 9.98
CA LEU A 265 15.79 6.23 10.16
C LEU A 265 14.27 6.22 10.42
N LEU A 266 13.79 7.20 11.17
CA LEU A 266 12.39 7.37 11.53
C LEU A 266 11.51 7.72 10.34
N ASP A 267 11.93 8.72 9.57
CA ASP A 267 11.25 9.10 8.34
C ASP A 267 11.09 7.92 7.42
N LEU A 268 12.16 7.13 7.27
CA LEU A 268 12.15 5.93 6.46
C LEU A 268 11.09 4.93 6.94
N SER A 269 11.05 4.66 8.24
CA SER A 269 10.06 3.77 8.87
C SER A 269 8.62 4.28 8.71
N LYS A 270 8.38 5.59 8.89
CA LYS A 270 7.06 6.21 8.69
C LYS A 270 6.61 6.20 7.22
N LEU A 271 7.55 6.36 6.30
CA LEU A 271 7.29 6.28 4.85
C LEU A 271 6.97 4.85 4.40
N GLU A 272 7.61 3.82 4.98
CA GLU A 272 7.32 2.41 4.67
C GLU A 272 5.93 1.96 5.11
N THR A 273 5.42 2.53 6.19
CA THR A 273 4.10 2.22 6.73
C THR A 273 2.98 3.05 6.08
N GLY A 274 3.31 4.03 5.23
CA GLY A 274 2.33 4.95 4.63
C GLY A 274 1.68 5.91 5.63
N SER A 275 2.30 6.14 6.79
CA SER A 275 1.68 6.89 7.91
C SER A 275 1.73 8.42 7.74
N ILE A 276 2.38 8.92 6.69
CA ILE A 276 2.52 10.35 6.42
C ILE A 276 1.51 10.75 5.33
N VAL A 277 0.59 11.64 5.67
CA VAL A 277 -0.37 12.24 4.72
C VAL A 277 0.09 13.66 4.42
N PRO A 278 0.50 13.98 3.17
CA PRO A 278 0.95 15.32 2.80
C PRO A 278 -0.15 16.39 2.97
N GLN A 279 0.22 17.55 3.50
CA GLN A 279 -0.67 18.72 3.60
C GLN A 279 -0.36 19.70 2.47
N MET A 280 -1.10 19.59 1.38
CA MET A 280 -0.88 20.39 0.18
C MET A 280 -1.37 21.84 0.37
N GLN A 281 -0.46 22.81 0.22
CA GLN A 281 -0.76 24.24 0.30
C GLN A 281 -0.01 25.04 -0.77
N ALA A 282 -0.50 26.26 -1.06
CA ALA A 282 0.20 27.18 -1.95
C ALA A 282 1.44 27.76 -1.24
N LEU A 283 2.62 27.54 -1.80
CA LEU A 283 3.91 27.92 -1.21
C LEU A 283 4.68 28.82 -2.17
N ASN A 284 5.22 29.93 -1.65
CA ASN A 284 6.21 30.73 -2.36
C ASN A 284 7.58 30.01 -2.33
N ILE A 285 7.87 29.24 -3.37
CA ILE A 285 9.10 28.44 -3.45
C ILE A 285 10.35 29.32 -3.61
N ALA A 286 10.21 30.50 -4.22
CA ALA A 286 11.31 31.46 -4.35
C ALA A 286 11.75 32.01 -2.99
N ALA A 287 10.80 32.29 -2.08
CA ALA A 287 11.09 32.70 -0.71
C ALA A 287 11.82 31.59 0.07
N MET A 288 11.31 30.36 0.02
CA MET A 288 11.94 29.20 0.66
C MET A 288 13.39 28.99 0.18
N VAL A 289 13.64 29.11 -1.11
CA VAL A 289 15.01 28.99 -1.67
C VAL A 289 15.92 30.11 -1.15
N ARG A 290 15.45 31.36 -1.09
CA ARG A 290 16.25 32.48 -0.57
C ARG A 290 16.62 32.28 0.90
N ASP A 291 15.69 31.84 1.73
CA ASP A 291 15.93 31.61 3.15
C ASP A 291 16.91 30.45 3.36
N LEU A 292 16.78 29.38 2.57
CA LEU A 292 17.70 28.25 2.60
C LEU A 292 19.11 28.62 2.12
N VAL A 293 19.24 29.47 1.10
CA VAL A 293 20.56 30.00 0.66
C VAL A 293 21.21 30.83 1.77
N LYS A 294 20.46 31.74 2.41
CA LYS A 294 20.97 32.54 3.54
C LYS A 294 21.47 31.67 4.68
N GLU A 295 20.76 30.58 4.98
CA GLU A 295 21.15 29.65 6.04
C GLU A 295 22.47 28.94 5.76
N PHE A 296 22.70 28.49 4.52
CA PHE A 296 23.91 27.74 4.15
C PHE A 296 25.09 28.64 3.76
N GLN A 297 24.86 29.93 3.50
CA GLN A 297 25.88 30.91 3.12
C GLN A 297 27.12 30.92 4.05
N PRO A 298 27.01 30.89 5.40
CA PRO A 298 28.17 30.89 6.28
C PRO A 298 29.06 29.65 6.10
N ARG A 299 28.45 28.48 5.84
CA ARG A 299 29.18 27.22 5.59
C ARG A 299 29.91 27.27 4.26
N CYS A 300 29.28 27.83 3.22
CA CYS A 300 29.90 28.03 1.90
C CYS A 300 31.09 28.98 1.99
N THR A 301 30.93 30.13 2.67
CA THR A 301 32.01 31.10 2.91
C THR A 301 33.16 30.49 3.69
N ALA A 302 32.89 29.71 4.74
CA ALA A 302 33.94 29.02 5.50
C ALA A 302 34.73 28.00 4.66
N LYS A 303 34.10 27.44 3.61
CA LYS A 303 34.71 26.49 2.67
C LYS A 303 35.33 27.16 1.44
N GLY A 304 35.10 28.46 1.23
CA GLY A 304 35.57 29.20 0.06
C GLY A 304 34.79 28.93 -1.25
N ILE A 305 33.54 28.47 -1.17
CA ILE A 305 32.69 28.21 -2.35
C ILE A 305 31.54 29.22 -2.44
N SER A 306 31.06 29.53 -3.64
CA SER A 306 29.90 30.42 -3.84
C SER A 306 28.57 29.67 -3.66
N MET A 307 27.53 30.42 -3.29
CA MET A 307 26.17 29.90 -3.26
C MET A 307 25.22 30.97 -3.77
N GLU A 308 24.38 30.62 -4.75
CA GLU A 308 23.52 31.56 -5.46
C GLU A 308 22.11 31.00 -5.64
N ALA A 309 21.11 31.90 -5.56
CA ALA A 309 19.74 31.63 -5.97
C ALA A 309 19.51 32.26 -7.35
N GLU A 310 18.99 31.49 -8.30
CA GLU A 310 18.67 31.96 -9.65
C GLU A 310 17.18 31.72 -9.97
N GLY A 311 16.59 32.56 -10.85
CA GLY A 311 15.25 32.31 -11.39
C GLY A 311 14.20 33.34 -10.99
N ALA A 312 12.92 32.92 -10.98
CA ALA A 312 11.78 33.82 -10.77
C ALA A 312 11.71 34.37 -9.33
N ASP A 313 11.55 35.69 -9.19
CA ASP A 313 11.47 36.37 -7.89
C ASP A 313 10.25 35.95 -7.06
N GLU A 314 9.15 35.62 -7.74
CA GLU A 314 7.92 35.07 -7.18
C GLU A 314 7.47 33.85 -7.98
N ALA A 315 7.49 32.68 -7.33
CA ALA A 315 6.98 31.44 -7.89
C ALA A 315 6.16 30.73 -6.81
N TRP A 316 4.93 30.35 -7.14
CA TRP A 316 4.01 29.68 -6.24
C TRP A 316 3.78 28.24 -6.70
N VAL A 317 3.91 27.28 -5.79
CA VAL A 317 3.74 25.84 -6.05
C VAL A 317 2.72 25.25 -5.08
N LEU A 318 2.02 24.19 -5.51
CA LEU A 318 1.14 23.44 -4.61
C LEU A 318 1.92 22.24 -4.04
N SER A 319 2.29 22.29 -2.77
CA SER A 319 3.06 21.23 -2.10
C SER A 319 2.90 21.31 -0.59
N ASP A 320 3.36 20.27 0.12
CA ASP A 320 3.62 20.35 1.56
C ASP A 320 4.94 21.11 1.79
N ALA A 321 4.89 22.15 2.62
CA ALA A 321 6.05 23.02 2.87
C ALA A 321 7.17 22.28 3.63
N PHE A 322 6.82 21.48 4.64
CA PHE A 322 7.80 20.77 5.47
C PHE A 322 8.49 19.67 4.69
N LEU A 323 7.72 18.88 3.93
CA LEU A 323 8.28 17.79 3.13
C LEU A 323 9.16 18.31 1.99
N LEU A 324 8.76 19.42 1.36
CA LEU A 324 9.52 20.03 0.27
C LEU A 324 10.80 20.73 0.76
N GLU A 325 10.72 21.49 1.86
CA GLU A 325 11.91 22.09 2.48
C GLU A 325 12.92 21.00 2.87
N ARG A 326 12.43 19.88 3.38
CA ARG A 326 13.28 18.75 3.76
C ARG A 326 13.97 18.11 2.56
N ILE A 327 13.30 18.00 1.41
CA ILE A 327 13.94 17.57 0.16
C ILE A 327 15.06 18.55 -0.20
N LEU A 328 14.77 19.85 -0.23
CA LEU A 328 15.72 20.89 -0.61
C LEU A 328 16.94 20.95 0.30
N ARG A 329 16.72 20.92 1.61
CA ARG A 329 17.77 20.93 2.63
C ARG A 329 18.72 19.74 2.48
N ASN A 330 18.20 18.55 2.18
CA ASN A 330 19.04 17.37 1.93
C ASN A 330 19.85 17.50 0.63
N LEU A 331 19.24 18.03 -0.44
CA LEU A 331 19.94 18.25 -1.71
C LEU A 331 21.05 19.30 -1.58
N VAL A 332 20.76 20.42 -0.91
CA VAL A 332 21.71 21.51 -0.69
C VAL A 332 22.81 21.13 0.29
N ASP A 333 22.51 20.42 1.39
CA ASP A 333 23.54 19.94 2.31
C ASP A 333 24.51 18.98 1.60
N ASN A 334 24.00 18.11 0.72
CA ASN A 334 24.85 17.28 -0.13
C ASN A 334 25.70 18.12 -1.09
N ALA A 335 25.09 19.08 -1.80
CA ALA A 335 25.80 19.96 -2.73
C ALA A 335 26.97 20.71 -2.05
N VAL A 336 26.71 21.35 -0.90
CA VAL A 336 27.72 22.09 -0.13
C VAL A 336 28.79 21.14 0.43
N LYS A 337 28.40 19.95 0.88
CA LYS A 337 29.32 18.95 1.44
C LYS A 337 30.31 18.43 0.41
N TYR A 338 29.85 18.12 -0.81
CA TYR A 338 30.67 17.45 -1.83
C TYR A 338 31.29 18.41 -2.86
N THR A 339 31.07 19.73 -2.70
CA THR A 339 31.75 20.77 -3.49
C THR A 339 32.94 21.33 -2.73
N ASN A 340 34.12 21.27 -3.34
CA ASN A 340 35.35 21.81 -2.76
C ASN A 340 35.78 23.13 -3.43
N GLU A 341 35.48 23.29 -4.71
CA GLU A 341 35.80 24.48 -5.51
C GLU A 341 34.60 24.83 -6.40
N GLY A 342 34.44 26.12 -6.73
CA GLY A 342 33.29 26.63 -7.48
C GLY A 342 32.14 27.02 -6.56
N GLY A 343 30.96 26.41 -6.74
CA GLY A 343 29.77 26.79 -5.98
C GLY A 343 28.54 25.92 -6.16
N VAL A 344 27.47 26.32 -5.49
CA VAL A 344 26.14 25.68 -5.51
C VAL A 344 25.10 26.69 -5.98
N VAL A 345 24.31 26.33 -6.99
CA VAL A 345 23.24 27.16 -7.54
C VAL A 345 21.91 26.48 -7.31
N VAL A 346 20.95 27.20 -6.70
CA VAL A 346 19.56 26.75 -6.56
C VAL A 346 18.69 27.60 -7.47
N SER A 347 18.14 26.98 -8.51
CA SER A 347 17.39 27.66 -9.57
C SER A 347 15.89 27.34 -9.53
N VAL A 348 15.05 28.36 -9.70
CA VAL A 348 13.58 28.25 -9.75
C VAL A 348 13.09 28.78 -11.09
N LEU A 349 12.66 27.89 -11.99
CA LEU A 349 12.14 28.25 -13.29
C LEU A 349 10.64 27.97 -13.38
N ALA A 350 9.83 29.03 -13.42
CA ALA A 350 8.40 28.90 -13.70
C ALA A 350 8.15 28.65 -15.20
N GLN A 351 7.36 27.63 -15.51
CA GLN A 351 6.81 27.33 -16.84
C GLN A 351 5.28 27.40 -16.76
N GLU A 352 4.58 27.27 -17.89
CA GLU A 352 3.12 27.54 -17.97
C GLU A 352 2.25 26.80 -16.95
N SER A 353 2.58 25.55 -16.59
CA SER A 353 1.78 24.74 -15.66
C SER A 353 2.59 24.10 -14.53
N VAL A 354 3.91 24.27 -14.54
CA VAL A 354 4.84 23.63 -13.61
C VAL A 354 5.97 24.58 -13.24
N VAL A 355 6.52 24.41 -12.04
CA VAL A 355 7.74 25.07 -11.61
C VAL A 355 8.84 24.03 -11.54
N GLN A 356 9.92 24.26 -12.27
CA GLN A 356 11.11 23.43 -12.24
C GLN A 356 12.10 23.99 -11.23
N LEU A 357 12.40 23.19 -10.21
CA LEU A 357 13.34 23.52 -9.15
C LEU A 357 14.61 22.68 -9.34
N GLN A 358 15.77 23.31 -9.40
CA GLN A 358 17.03 22.62 -9.64
C GLN A 358 18.12 23.04 -8.65
N VAL A 359 18.77 22.06 -8.03
CA VAL A 359 19.97 22.24 -7.20
C VAL A 359 21.15 21.72 -8.00
N ARG A 360 22.09 22.60 -8.34
CA ARG A 360 23.30 22.29 -9.12
C ARG A 360 24.55 22.60 -8.31
N ASP A 361 25.52 21.70 -8.35
CA ASP A 361 26.81 21.86 -7.73
C ASP A 361 27.96 21.63 -8.72
N THR A 362 29.14 22.16 -8.41
CA THR A 362 30.40 21.92 -9.15
C THR A 362 31.32 20.92 -8.45
N GLY A 363 30.75 20.04 -7.63
CA GLY A 363 31.50 19.10 -6.80
C GLY A 363 32.05 17.89 -7.54
N ILE A 364 32.39 16.85 -6.78
CA ILE A 364 33.05 15.64 -7.31
C ILE A 364 32.21 14.84 -8.33
N GLY A 365 30.91 15.12 -8.43
CA GLY A 365 29.98 14.38 -9.28
C GLY A 365 29.84 12.91 -8.92
N ILE A 366 29.01 12.18 -9.68
CA ILE A 366 28.65 10.78 -9.41
C ILE A 366 28.92 9.96 -10.66
N ALA A 367 29.79 8.95 -10.55
CA ALA A 367 30.09 8.02 -11.64
C ALA A 367 28.84 7.25 -12.07
N ARG A 368 28.70 7.01 -13.39
CA ARG A 368 27.50 6.41 -14.02
C ARG A 368 27.06 5.09 -13.37
N GLU A 369 28.01 4.27 -12.94
CA GLU A 369 27.78 2.98 -12.27
C GLU A 369 27.13 3.13 -10.89
N SER A 370 27.35 4.25 -10.22
CA SER A 370 26.82 4.54 -8.88
C SER A 370 25.51 5.33 -8.91
N GLN A 371 25.14 5.95 -10.04
CA GLN A 371 23.99 6.85 -10.15
C GLN A 371 22.63 6.21 -9.80
N ALA A 372 22.46 4.91 -10.07
CA ALA A 372 21.24 4.21 -9.65
C ALA A 372 21.24 3.93 -8.13
N ARG A 373 22.43 3.70 -7.58
CA ARG A 373 22.65 3.22 -6.21
C ARG A 373 22.77 4.35 -5.19
N VAL A 374 23.07 5.59 -5.59
CA VAL A 374 23.13 6.75 -4.67
C VAL A 374 21.82 7.05 -3.94
N PHE A 375 20.71 6.47 -4.39
CA PHE A 375 19.42 6.56 -3.71
C PHE A 375 19.10 5.32 -2.84
N GLU A 376 19.99 4.32 -2.80
CA GLU A 376 19.91 3.19 -1.87
C GLU A 376 20.29 3.64 -0.46
N GLU A 377 19.68 3.02 0.55
CA GLU A 377 19.95 3.33 1.94
C GLU A 377 21.36 2.92 2.32
N TYR A 378 22.05 3.79 3.06
CA TYR A 378 23.41 3.58 3.56
C TYR A 378 24.48 3.42 2.47
N PHE A 379 24.13 3.65 1.20
CA PHE A 379 25.09 3.59 0.11
C PHE A 379 25.89 4.90 0.03
N GLN A 380 27.22 4.78 0.00
CA GLN A 380 28.14 5.90 -0.15
C GLN A 380 29.23 5.54 -1.16
N VAL A 381 29.51 6.47 -2.08
CA VAL A 381 30.54 6.30 -3.10
C VAL A 381 31.92 6.47 -2.46
N GLY A 382 32.77 5.45 -2.51
CA GLY A 382 34.17 5.53 -2.07
C GLY A 382 34.42 5.50 -0.56
N ASN A 383 33.43 5.14 0.27
CA ASN A 383 33.57 5.06 1.73
C ASN A 383 33.32 3.64 2.31
N PRO A 384 34.20 2.66 2.03
CA PRO A 384 34.06 1.29 2.56
C PRO A 384 34.22 1.20 4.09
N SER A 385 34.87 2.20 4.72
CA SER A 385 35.19 2.22 6.16
C SER A 385 34.18 2.98 7.02
N ARG A 386 33.07 3.50 6.44
CA ARG A 386 32.02 4.27 7.13
C ARG A 386 32.56 5.38 8.04
N ASP A 387 33.39 6.26 7.48
CA ASP A 387 33.87 7.45 8.18
C ASP A 387 32.68 8.33 8.66
N PRO A 388 32.52 8.59 9.98
CA PRO A 388 31.45 9.43 10.52
C PRO A 388 31.37 10.84 9.91
N GLY A 389 32.49 11.40 9.42
CA GLY A 389 32.52 12.71 8.77
C GLY A 389 31.77 12.76 7.43
N GLN A 390 31.51 11.62 6.80
CA GLN A 390 30.89 11.54 5.46
C GLN A 390 29.36 11.38 5.47
N GLY A 391 28.73 11.45 6.64
CA GLY A 391 27.26 11.47 6.80
C GLY A 391 26.62 10.08 6.82
N SER A 392 25.30 10.00 6.91
CA SER A 392 24.55 8.76 7.15
C SER A 392 24.27 7.91 5.91
N GLY A 393 24.40 8.48 4.70
CA GLY A 393 23.98 7.82 3.46
C GLY A 393 22.45 7.69 3.31
N LEU A 394 21.65 8.39 4.12
CA LEU A 394 20.19 8.35 4.06
C LEU A 394 19.57 9.52 3.27
N GLY A 395 20.30 10.63 3.09
CA GLY A 395 19.74 11.88 2.56
C GLY A 395 19.07 11.73 1.20
N LEU A 396 19.72 11.09 0.22
CA LEU A 396 19.13 10.89 -1.11
C LEU A 396 18.01 9.84 -1.14
N ALA A 397 18.06 8.84 -0.26
CA ALA A 397 16.98 7.86 -0.11
C ALA A 397 15.70 8.53 0.43
N ILE A 398 15.84 9.44 1.40
CA ILE A 398 14.75 10.27 1.94
C ILE A 398 14.19 11.18 0.84
N VAL A 399 15.07 11.88 0.11
CA VAL A 399 14.69 12.76 -1.00
C VAL A 399 13.83 12.01 -2.04
N ARG A 400 14.25 10.82 -2.48
CA ARG A 400 13.49 10.01 -3.45
C ARG A 400 12.12 9.59 -2.91
N ARG A 401 12.05 9.17 -1.64
CA ARG A 401 10.78 8.72 -1.04
C ARG A 401 9.81 9.88 -0.81
N LEU A 402 10.29 11.04 -0.36
CA LEU A 402 9.48 12.24 -0.19
C LEU A 402 8.95 12.78 -1.53
N ALA A 403 9.78 12.78 -2.57
CA ALA A 403 9.33 13.17 -3.91
C ALA A 403 8.24 12.23 -4.43
N ASN A 404 8.40 10.92 -4.27
CA ASN A 404 7.36 9.95 -4.60
C ASN A 404 6.07 10.15 -3.79
N LEU A 405 6.19 10.43 -2.49
CA LEU A 405 5.03 10.70 -1.62
C LEU A 405 4.26 11.95 -2.06
N LEU A 406 4.98 12.99 -2.49
CA LEU A 406 4.41 14.24 -3.02
C LEU A 406 3.97 14.13 -4.49
N GLY A 407 4.23 13.01 -5.16
CA GLY A 407 3.94 12.82 -6.58
C GLY A 407 4.79 13.70 -7.51
N LEU A 408 5.99 14.12 -7.07
CA LEU A 408 6.89 14.99 -7.83
C LEU A 408 7.80 14.17 -8.74
N GLU A 409 7.97 14.62 -9.98
CA GLU A 409 8.98 14.05 -10.88
C GLU A 409 10.38 14.53 -10.48
N MET A 410 11.31 13.59 -10.32
CA MET A 410 12.69 13.87 -9.95
C MET A 410 13.67 13.40 -11.03
N GLY A 411 14.55 14.31 -11.44
CA GLY A 411 15.66 14.03 -12.35
C GLY A 411 17.02 14.23 -11.68
N MET A 412 18.03 13.50 -12.17
CA MET A 412 19.43 13.72 -11.79
C MET A 412 20.29 13.71 -13.06
N ARG A 413 21.21 14.68 -13.17
CA ARG A 413 22.29 14.70 -14.14
C ARG A 413 23.60 14.88 -13.39
N SER A 414 24.54 13.97 -13.56
CA SER A 414 25.83 14.02 -12.86
C SER A 414 26.91 13.42 -13.74
N ASP A 415 28.09 14.02 -13.71
CA ASP A 415 29.29 13.51 -14.37
C ASP A 415 30.44 13.58 -13.37
N ALA A 416 31.22 12.49 -13.26
CA ALA A 416 32.35 12.43 -12.33
C ALA A 416 33.35 13.57 -12.64
N GLY A 417 33.69 14.35 -11.61
CA GLY A 417 34.58 15.51 -11.67
C GLY A 417 33.94 16.78 -12.24
N ARG A 418 32.63 16.80 -12.55
CA ARG A 418 31.92 17.96 -13.12
C ARG A 418 30.76 18.47 -12.27
N GLY A 419 30.42 17.77 -11.19
CA GLY A 419 29.32 18.11 -10.29
C GLY A 419 28.01 17.37 -10.58
N THR A 420 26.98 17.72 -9.83
CA THR A 420 25.64 17.10 -9.92
C THR A 420 24.54 18.15 -10.03
N ALA A 421 23.48 17.83 -10.76
CA ALA A 421 22.27 18.61 -10.86
C ALA A 421 21.05 17.73 -10.56
N PHE A 422 20.34 18.02 -9.47
CA PHE A 422 19.05 17.43 -9.14
C PHE A 422 17.93 18.37 -9.59
N THR A 423 16.87 17.81 -10.19
CA THR A 423 15.72 18.55 -10.70
C THR A 423 14.43 17.99 -10.12
N LEU A 424 13.53 18.86 -9.68
CA LEU A 424 12.18 18.56 -9.21
C LEU A 424 11.17 19.31 -10.07
N VAL A 425 10.10 18.65 -10.49
CA VAL A 425 8.99 19.27 -11.23
C VAL A 425 7.80 19.38 -10.28
N LEU A 426 7.38 20.62 -10.00
CA LEU A 426 6.29 20.92 -9.08
C LEU A 426 5.07 21.49 -9.82
N PRO A 427 3.84 21.16 -9.42
CA PRO A 427 2.65 21.81 -9.97
C PRO A 427 2.60 23.28 -9.54
N GLN A 428 2.39 24.18 -10.51
CA GLN A 428 2.23 25.61 -10.22
C GLN A 428 0.91 25.85 -9.48
N ALA A 429 0.94 26.63 -8.40
CA ALA A 429 -0.28 27.07 -7.73
C ALA A 429 -0.86 28.31 -8.43
N PRO A 430 -2.19 28.44 -8.56
CA PRO A 430 -2.81 29.67 -9.03
C PRO A 430 -2.46 30.82 -8.08
N ILE A 431 -2.00 31.93 -8.64
CA ILE A 431 -1.67 33.15 -7.90
C ILE A 431 -2.97 33.69 -7.29
N PHE A 432 -3.11 33.57 -5.96
CA PHE A 432 -4.11 34.36 -5.23
C PHE A 432 -3.47 35.69 -4.86
N GLU A 433 -3.92 36.77 -5.49
CA GLU A 433 -3.60 38.13 -5.05
C GLU A 433 -4.14 38.36 -3.63
N ASN A 434 -3.25 38.90 -2.77
CA ASN A 434 -3.43 39.40 -1.39
C ASN A 434 -3.44 38.42 -0.21
N MET A 435 -2.31 38.41 0.52
CA MET A 435 -2.23 39.08 1.83
C MET A 435 -0.80 39.59 2.05
N GLY A 436 -0.65 40.91 2.12
CA GLY A 436 0.65 41.55 2.36
C GLY A 436 1.20 41.24 3.75
N MET A 437 2.46 40.84 3.81
CA MET A 437 3.27 40.92 5.02
C MET A 437 4.51 41.77 4.71
N GLY A 438 4.60 42.90 5.41
CA GLY A 438 5.72 43.82 5.33
C GLY A 438 7.01 43.18 5.83
N ALA A 439 8.12 43.59 5.21
CA ALA A 439 9.45 43.22 5.64
C ALA A 439 9.71 43.72 7.06
N VAL A 440 10.00 42.81 7.98
CA VAL A 440 10.57 43.13 9.30
C VAL A 440 12.08 42.96 9.20
N SER A 441 12.80 44.06 9.45
CA SER A 441 14.25 44.11 9.52
C SER A 441 14.79 43.24 10.66
N ALA A 442 15.97 42.65 10.45
CA ALA A 442 16.66 41.84 11.45
C ALA A 442 16.92 42.63 12.76
N PRO A 443 16.59 42.09 13.95
CA PRO A 443 17.01 42.68 15.21
C PRO A 443 18.39 42.17 15.63
N ALA A 444 19.12 43.04 16.32
CA ALA A 444 20.32 42.72 17.08
C ALA A 444 19.99 41.82 18.28
N GLN A 445 20.99 41.07 18.77
CA GLN A 445 20.87 40.12 19.89
C GLN A 445 19.99 40.66 21.04
N PRO A 446 18.83 40.03 21.34
CA PRO A 446 17.95 40.52 22.38
C PRO A 446 18.44 40.06 23.75
N ALA A 447 18.70 41.02 24.63
CA ALA A 447 18.65 40.79 26.07
C ALA A 447 17.24 41.19 26.52
N LEU A 448 16.53 40.29 27.22
CA LEU A 448 15.23 40.61 27.80
C LEU A 448 15.41 41.78 28.79
N THR A 449 14.77 42.90 28.52
CA THR A 449 14.90 44.14 29.31
C THR A 449 14.01 44.15 30.56
N THR A 450 13.08 43.20 30.67
CA THR A 450 12.15 43.01 31.80
C THR A 450 11.98 41.53 32.16
N ALA A 451 11.67 41.23 33.42
CA ALA A 451 11.41 39.85 33.88
C ALA A 451 10.09 39.31 33.29
N VAL A 452 10.18 38.29 32.42
CA VAL A 452 9.04 37.66 31.74
C VAL A 452 8.60 36.40 32.51
N ASP A 453 7.33 36.32 32.92
CA ASP A 453 6.74 35.12 33.56
C ASP A 453 6.24 34.14 32.49
N VAL A 454 6.84 32.95 32.39
CA VAL A 454 6.61 31.95 31.35
C VAL A 454 6.11 30.65 31.98
N TRP A 455 5.04 30.08 31.42
CA TRP A 455 4.61 28.73 31.77
C TRP A 455 5.19 27.72 30.80
N LEU A 456 5.85 26.70 31.32
CA LEU A 456 6.42 25.60 30.56
C LEU A 456 5.66 24.32 30.84
N VAL A 457 5.16 23.65 29.81
CA VAL A 457 4.46 22.36 29.91
C VAL A 457 5.21 21.33 29.06
N GLU A 458 5.90 20.42 29.73
CA GLU A 458 6.77 19.42 29.09
C GLU A 458 6.79 18.19 29.99
N ASP A 459 6.42 17.03 29.45
CA ASP A 459 6.31 15.79 30.24
C ASP A 459 7.70 15.20 30.54
N HIS A 460 8.65 15.33 29.61
CA HIS A 460 9.98 14.76 29.77
C HIS A 460 10.85 15.59 30.73
N ALA A 461 11.10 15.04 31.93
CA ALA A 461 11.78 15.73 33.03
C ALA A 461 13.11 16.40 32.65
N LEU A 462 13.96 15.73 31.84
CA LEU A 462 15.24 16.30 31.42
C LEU A 462 15.07 17.48 30.45
N VAL A 463 14.08 17.42 29.56
CA VAL A 463 13.81 18.51 28.60
C VAL A 463 13.20 19.68 29.34
N ARG A 464 12.24 19.43 30.24
CA ARG A 464 11.63 20.45 31.10
C ARG A 464 12.68 21.17 31.94
N MET A 465 13.60 20.44 32.57
CA MET A 465 14.70 21.00 33.36
C MET A 465 15.62 21.86 32.50
N ALA A 466 16.03 21.36 31.33
CA ALA A 466 16.95 22.06 30.43
C ALA A 466 16.35 23.35 29.86
N THR A 467 15.08 23.30 29.40
CA THR A 467 14.36 24.48 28.90
C THR A 467 14.10 25.49 30.01
N THR A 468 13.76 25.03 31.23
CA THR A 468 13.60 25.92 32.40
C THR A 468 14.89 26.69 32.68
N GLN A 469 16.03 25.99 32.76
CA GLN A 469 17.32 26.63 33.01
C GLN A 469 17.70 27.63 31.89
N ALA A 470 17.40 27.31 30.63
CA ALA A 470 17.63 28.23 29.52
C ALA A 470 16.82 29.52 29.68
N LEU A 471 15.52 29.41 29.92
CA LEU A 471 14.62 30.55 30.13
C LEU A 471 15.03 31.39 31.35
N GLU A 472 15.32 30.76 32.49
CA GLU A 472 15.80 31.43 33.70
C GLU A 472 17.12 32.17 33.47
N SER A 473 18.03 31.57 32.72
CA SER A 473 19.31 32.19 32.35
C SER A 473 19.16 33.38 31.39
N TRP A 474 17.97 33.58 30.80
CA TRP A 474 17.61 34.78 30.04
C TRP A 474 16.85 35.81 30.87
N GLY A 475 16.61 35.55 32.15
CA GLY A 475 15.89 36.47 33.05
C GLY A 475 14.38 36.20 33.13
N CYS A 476 13.89 35.08 32.60
CA CYS A 476 12.49 34.67 32.74
C CYS A 476 12.24 34.05 34.12
N LYS A 477 11.04 34.24 34.65
CA LYS A 477 10.52 33.44 35.77
C LYS A 477 9.69 32.30 35.17
N VAL A 478 10.03 31.05 35.49
CA VAL A 478 9.41 29.89 34.84
C VAL A 478 8.54 29.12 35.83
N THR A 479 7.28 28.90 35.46
CA THR A 479 6.38 27.97 36.17
C THR A 479 6.24 26.69 35.32
N GLN A 480 6.65 25.55 35.86
CA GLN A 480 6.76 24.30 35.11
C GLN A 480 5.65 23.30 35.44
N TRP A 481 5.18 22.56 34.42
CA TRP A 481 4.17 21.52 34.53
C TRP A 481 4.54 20.29 33.69
N GLU A 482 4.18 19.09 34.16
CA GLU A 482 4.39 17.82 33.44
C GLU A 482 3.28 17.53 32.41
N GLY A 483 2.13 18.16 32.56
CA GLY A 483 0.95 17.96 31.75
C GLY A 483 -0.05 19.07 32.02
N MET A 484 -1.35 18.76 31.93
CA MET A 484 -2.41 19.73 32.20
C MET A 484 -2.28 20.33 33.61
N PRO A 485 -2.13 21.67 33.76
CA PRO A 485 -2.08 22.30 35.07
C PRO A 485 -3.37 22.02 35.88
N PRO A 486 -3.26 21.67 37.17
CA PRO A 486 -4.42 21.40 38.01
C PRO A 486 -5.23 22.67 38.29
N ASP A 487 -6.55 22.54 38.39
CA ASP A 487 -7.47 23.67 38.58
C ASP A 487 -7.13 24.52 39.80
N ALA A 488 -6.67 23.90 40.89
CA ALA A 488 -6.26 24.62 42.10
C ALA A 488 -5.08 25.58 41.85
N ALA A 489 -4.11 25.20 41.02
CA ALA A 489 -2.97 26.05 40.67
C ALA A 489 -3.39 27.18 39.71
N MET A 490 -4.28 26.87 38.77
CA MET A 490 -4.81 27.86 37.83
C MET A 490 -5.70 28.90 38.53
N ASN A 491 -6.46 28.49 39.55
CA ASN A 491 -7.31 29.37 40.36
C ASN A 491 -6.54 30.24 41.36
N ALA A 492 -5.32 29.85 41.73
CA ALA A 492 -4.47 30.62 42.65
C ALA A 492 -3.80 31.83 41.97
N ILE A 493 -3.86 31.92 40.63
CA ILE A 493 -3.12 32.90 39.85
C ILE A 493 -4.06 34.02 39.38
N THR A 494 -3.79 35.23 39.86
CA THR A 494 -4.60 36.43 39.58
C THR A 494 -4.12 37.22 38.37
N THR A 495 -2.83 37.15 38.04
CA THR A 495 -2.20 37.77 36.86
C THR A 495 -1.80 36.71 35.84
N PRO A 496 -2.13 36.89 34.55
CA PRO A 496 -1.76 35.93 33.50
C PRO A 496 -0.23 35.82 33.34
N PRO A 497 0.29 34.65 32.95
CA PRO A 497 1.65 34.57 32.44
C PRO A 497 1.80 35.37 31.14
N HIS A 498 3.01 35.79 30.85
CA HIS A 498 3.33 36.53 29.63
C HIS A 498 3.40 35.60 28.41
N ALA A 499 3.74 34.33 28.61
CA ALA A 499 3.77 33.33 27.54
C ALA A 499 3.55 31.91 28.08
N LEU A 500 2.97 31.05 27.24
CA LEU A 500 2.94 29.59 27.41
C LEU A 500 3.88 28.95 26.39
N ILE A 501 4.70 28.01 26.83
CA ILE A 501 5.49 27.12 25.98
C ILE A 501 5.07 25.69 26.33
N ALA A 502 4.55 24.92 25.38
CA ALA A 502 4.07 23.56 25.62
C ALA A 502 4.60 22.56 24.58
N ASP A 503 4.96 21.36 25.00
CA ASP A 503 5.10 20.23 24.08
C ASP A 503 3.73 19.86 23.52
N TYR A 504 3.66 19.59 22.22
CA TYR A 504 2.47 19.09 21.57
C TYR A 504 2.03 17.73 22.15
N ARG A 505 2.96 16.81 22.38
CA ARG A 505 2.66 15.49 22.99
C ARG A 505 3.03 15.52 24.46
N LEU A 506 2.02 15.40 25.32
CA LEU A 506 2.20 15.27 26.76
C LEU A 506 1.78 13.86 27.20
N ALA A 507 2.31 13.38 28.32
CA ALA A 507 1.89 12.11 28.90
C ALA A 507 0.41 12.17 29.34
N GLY A 508 -0.39 11.17 28.90
CA GLY A 508 -1.81 11.05 29.20
C GLY A 508 -2.71 11.44 28.02
N ASP A 509 -3.95 11.85 28.31
CA ASP A 509 -4.99 12.11 27.29
C ASP A 509 -5.00 13.55 26.77
N ALA A 510 -4.18 14.45 27.34
CA ALA A 510 -4.15 15.86 27.00
C ALA A 510 -2.96 16.21 26.10
N SER A 511 -3.19 16.99 25.05
CA SER A 511 -2.15 17.57 24.20
C SER A 511 -1.75 18.98 24.66
N GLY A 512 -0.61 19.48 24.17
CA GLY A 512 -0.23 20.88 24.36
C GLY A 512 -1.27 21.89 23.85
N LEU A 513 -2.05 21.51 22.81
CA LEU A 513 -3.16 22.33 22.31
C LEU A 513 -4.33 22.36 23.27
N ASP A 514 -4.64 21.26 23.96
CA ASP A 514 -5.70 21.23 24.97
C ASP A 514 -5.36 22.14 26.16
N VAL A 515 -4.08 22.16 26.54
CA VAL A 515 -3.57 23.07 27.58
C VAL A 515 -3.70 24.52 27.13
N ALA A 516 -3.31 24.83 25.90
CA ALA A 516 -3.43 26.17 25.33
C ALA A 516 -4.89 26.64 25.25
N GLN A 517 -5.82 25.78 24.80
CA GLN A 517 -7.25 26.08 24.76
C GLN A 517 -7.80 26.39 26.16
N ARG A 518 -7.43 25.56 27.14
CA ARG A 518 -7.89 25.75 28.52
C ARG A 518 -7.38 27.06 29.10
N LEU A 519 -6.10 27.41 28.89
CA LEU A 519 -5.55 28.67 29.39
C LEU A 519 -6.13 29.88 28.67
N ARG A 520 -6.39 29.79 27.36
CA ARG A 520 -7.03 30.86 26.58
C ARG A 520 -8.50 31.07 26.89
N SER A 521 -9.20 30.04 27.37
CA SER A 521 -10.56 30.21 27.91
C SER A 521 -10.58 31.20 29.09
N ARG A 522 -9.47 31.27 29.84
CA ARG A 522 -9.29 32.19 30.97
C ARG A 522 -8.62 33.51 30.57
N TRP A 523 -7.65 33.45 29.67
CA TRP A 523 -6.84 34.58 29.19
C TRP A 523 -6.78 34.57 27.65
N PRO A 524 -7.78 35.16 26.97
CA PRO A 524 -7.92 35.06 25.51
C PRO A 524 -6.73 35.57 24.70
N GLY A 525 -5.95 36.49 25.26
CA GLY A 525 -4.77 37.08 24.62
C GLY A 525 -3.44 36.38 24.91
N LEU A 526 -3.42 35.27 25.65
CA LEU A 526 -2.18 34.60 26.05
C LEU A 526 -1.37 34.15 24.82
N PRO A 527 -0.12 34.64 24.65
CA PRO A 527 0.81 34.11 23.65
C PRO A 527 1.16 32.66 23.95
N VAL A 528 1.12 31.81 22.93
CA VAL A 528 1.36 30.37 23.05
C VAL A 528 2.41 29.94 22.03
N ALA A 529 3.40 29.19 22.47
CA ALA A 529 4.34 28.46 21.65
C ALA A 529 4.13 26.94 21.83
N ILE A 530 3.93 26.23 20.72
CA ILE A 530 3.85 24.77 20.69
C ILE A 530 5.15 24.23 20.10
N ILE A 531 5.81 23.36 20.85
CA ILE A 531 7.03 22.67 20.43
C ILE A 531 6.68 21.22 20.10
N THR A 532 7.04 20.71 18.92
CA THR A 532 6.63 19.38 18.47
C THR A 532 7.76 18.55 17.85
N GLY A 533 7.82 17.25 18.18
CA GLY A 533 8.67 16.29 17.46
C GLY A 533 7.99 15.60 16.26
N ASP A 534 6.70 15.87 16.01
CA ASP A 534 5.87 15.21 15.02
C ASP A 534 5.60 16.11 13.80
N PRO A 535 6.08 15.74 12.59
CA PRO A 535 5.87 16.53 11.37
C PRO A 535 4.44 16.46 10.82
N GLY A 536 3.57 15.61 11.38
CA GLY A 536 2.20 15.37 10.89
C GLY A 536 1.09 16.08 11.67
N ILE A 537 1.38 17.17 12.40
CA ILE A 537 0.36 17.90 13.16
C ILE A 537 -0.74 18.44 12.24
N ASN A 538 -1.98 18.36 12.69
CA ASN A 538 -3.13 18.92 12.00
C ASN A 538 -3.14 20.45 12.16
N LEU A 539 -2.63 21.18 11.16
CA LEU A 539 -2.55 22.63 11.17
C LEU A 539 -3.92 23.30 11.37
N HIS A 540 -5.02 22.66 10.99
CA HIS A 540 -6.36 23.21 11.22
C HIS A 540 -6.73 23.33 12.70
N GLU A 541 -6.27 22.43 13.57
CA GLU A 541 -6.49 22.56 15.01
C GLU A 541 -5.70 23.72 15.62
N VAL A 542 -4.51 23.98 15.05
CA VAL A 542 -3.62 25.08 15.44
C VAL A 542 -4.15 26.43 14.94
N GLU A 543 -4.63 26.50 13.69
CA GLU A 543 -5.21 27.71 13.08
C GLU A 543 -6.44 28.21 13.84
N ARG A 544 -7.32 27.30 14.30
CA ARG A 544 -8.51 27.66 15.09
C ARG A 544 -8.18 28.39 16.39
N LEU A 545 -7.00 28.16 16.94
CA LEU A 545 -6.58 28.78 18.20
C LEU A 545 -6.07 30.22 18.02
N GLY A 546 -5.58 30.57 16.81
CA GLY A 546 -5.06 31.90 16.45
C GLY A 546 -3.79 32.31 17.23
N ASN A 547 -2.89 33.11 16.66
CA ASN A 547 -1.73 33.67 17.39
C ASN A 547 -0.88 32.62 18.17
N ILE A 548 -0.55 31.48 17.55
CA ILE A 548 0.33 30.44 18.12
C ILE A 548 1.65 30.43 17.33
N ALA A 549 2.78 30.49 18.04
CA ALA A 549 4.08 30.15 17.48
C ALA A 549 4.25 28.62 17.51
N MET A 550 4.71 28.00 16.42
CA MET A 550 4.93 26.56 16.38
C MET A 550 6.32 26.24 15.87
N TRP A 551 7.07 25.42 16.61
CA TRP A 551 8.42 25.02 16.23
C TRP A 551 8.63 23.52 16.35
N GLN A 552 9.40 22.97 15.42
CA GLN A 552 9.76 21.57 15.44
C GLN A 552 11.00 21.34 16.33
N LYS A 553 10.97 20.30 17.17
CA LYS A 553 12.15 19.84 17.91
C LYS A 553 13.20 19.32 16.90
N PRO A 554 14.48 19.72 17.02
CA PRO A 554 15.06 20.56 18.07
C PRO A 554 14.83 22.06 17.82
N VAL A 555 14.42 22.79 18.87
CA VAL A 555 14.24 24.25 18.79
C VAL A 555 15.55 24.93 19.19
N LEU A 556 16.06 25.79 18.32
CA LEU A 556 17.23 26.61 18.63
C LEU A 556 16.89 27.60 19.74
N PRO A 557 17.72 27.72 20.80
CA PRO A 557 17.43 28.65 21.89
C PRO A 557 17.27 30.12 21.45
N SER A 558 17.89 30.51 20.34
CA SER A 558 17.73 31.84 19.74
C SER A 558 16.29 32.14 19.32
N LEU A 559 15.56 31.16 18.78
CA LEU A 559 14.17 31.36 18.35
C LEU A 559 13.24 31.64 19.54
N LEU A 560 13.51 30.99 20.68
CA LEU A 560 12.72 31.17 21.89
C LEU A 560 12.95 32.55 22.51
N ILE A 561 14.20 33.02 22.56
CA ILE A 561 14.51 34.34 23.13
C ILE A 561 14.03 35.49 22.23
N ASP A 562 14.14 35.35 20.90
CA ASP A 562 13.65 36.36 19.95
C ASP A 562 12.13 36.52 20.08
N TRP A 563 11.39 35.41 20.15
CA TRP A 563 9.95 35.42 20.34
C TRP A 563 9.55 36.05 21.68
N LEU A 564 10.25 35.71 22.77
CA LEU A 564 9.98 36.31 24.08
C LEU A 564 10.33 37.80 24.12
N ALA A 565 11.36 38.23 23.39
CA ALA A 565 11.76 39.63 23.29
C ALA A 565 10.71 40.47 22.56
N GLU A 566 10.18 39.99 21.43
CA GLU A 566 9.07 40.63 20.71
C GLU A 566 7.84 40.81 21.60
N LEU A 567 7.50 39.81 22.42
CA LEU A 567 6.39 39.88 23.36
C LEU A 567 6.64 40.90 24.49
N SER A 568 7.89 41.03 24.94
CA SER A 568 8.27 41.98 25.99
C SER A 568 8.20 43.44 25.52
N GLU A 569 8.56 43.72 24.26
CA GLU A 569 8.49 45.08 23.69
C GLU A 569 7.05 45.54 23.43
N GLN A 570 6.15 44.62 23.02
CA GLN A 570 4.73 44.91 22.83
C GLN A 570 3.98 45.22 24.13
N ALA A 571 4.45 44.71 25.28
CA ALA A 571 3.83 44.97 26.59
C ALA A 571 4.14 46.37 27.16
N VAL A 572 5.09 47.12 26.60
CA VAL A 572 5.59 48.39 27.16
C VAL A 572 4.90 49.65 26.58
N VAL A 573 4.06 49.52 25.54
CA VAL A 573 3.34 50.68 24.97
C VAL A 573 1.99 50.87 25.68
N PRO A 574 1.78 51.94 26.49
CA PRO A 574 0.47 52.23 27.02
C PRO A 574 -0.44 52.73 25.89
N ALA A 575 -1.65 52.19 25.82
CA ALA A 575 -2.67 52.69 24.90
C ALA A 575 -2.88 54.21 25.10
N PRO A 576 -2.95 55.02 24.01
CA PRO A 576 -3.21 56.45 24.15
C PRO A 576 -4.59 56.64 24.77
N ALA A 577 -4.63 57.45 25.83
CA ALA A 577 -5.86 57.85 26.49
C ALA A 577 -6.84 58.43 25.46
N GLN A 578 -8.01 57.81 25.32
CA GLN A 578 -9.13 58.42 24.62
C GLN A 578 -9.56 59.65 25.42
N VAL A 579 -9.33 60.83 24.84
CA VAL A 579 -9.89 62.09 25.30
C VAL A 579 -11.24 62.23 24.60
N ASP A 580 -12.31 62.21 25.40
CA ASP A 580 -13.65 62.67 25.00
C ASP A 580 -13.67 64.18 24.74
#